data_AF-A0A6N9C1D4-F1
#
_entry.id   AF-A0A6N9C1D4-F1
#
_cell.length_a   1.000
_cell.length_b   1.000
_cell.length_c   1.000
_cell.angle_alpha   90.00
_cell.angle_beta   90.00
_cell.angle_gamma   90.00
#
_symmetry.space_group_name_H-M   'P 1'
#
loop_
_entity.id
_entity.type
_entity.pdbx_description
1 polymer ?
#
loop_
_entity_poly.entity_id
_entity_poly.type
_entity_poly.pdbx_seq_one_letter_code
_entity_poly.pdbx_strand_id
1 'polypeptide(L)'
;MTVRERDGFEYRLYHDPGPPPTIEGPLAEQYKWAFSLVAVWASHLDPADGVTMDISPASLGNIQSYPRAFEDYPSFFDTQSGGDPGTGYPQNPRTGAPYAPQEVPRGDYTRVLAEFWADGPESETPPGHWFVIANEVNDHPLLERRFAGAGRELERLEWDLKTYFALGGAMHDSAIAAWGAKGWYDYIRPISALRGMAELGQGSDPNLPSYHEHGIPLIPGFVELIDDEDPLRGPSHEHVGKPKFYTWRGPDFIDDPKVDVAGVGWIRAEDWWPYQRPTFVTPPFAGYVSGHSTYSRSAAEVLSALTGDTYFPGGMSGFRIPANAFLQFEAGPSVDMTLQWATYRDAADQCSLSRIWGGIHPPVDDIPGRLMGIEIGRDASADAGPYFPGWGA
;
A
#
# COMPACT_ATOMS: atom_id res chain seq x y z
N MET A 1 15.68 -6.59 -19.71
CA MET A 1 14.71 -5.73 -20.43
C MET A 1 14.02 -6.57 -21.50
N THR A 2 12.70 -6.54 -21.52
CA THR A 2 11.84 -7.16 -22.55
C THR A 2 11.23 -6.04 -23.41
N VAL A 3 11.19 -6.22 -24.72
CA VAL A 3 10.54 -5.27 -25.64
C VAL A 3 9.26 -5.89 -26.17
N ARG A 4 8.16 -5.14 -26.12
CA ARG A 4 6.85 -5.54 -26.65
C ARG A 4 6.26 -4.45 -27.51
N GLU A 5 5.33 -4.79 -28.40
CA GLU A 5 4.70 -3.85 -29.32
C GLU A 5 3.17 -3.99 -29.27
N ARG A 6 2.47 -2.86 -29.20
CA ARG A 6 1.00 -2.77 -29.33
C ARG A 6 0.65 -1.50 -30.09
N ASP A 7 -0.19 -1.63 -31.11
CA ASP A 7 -0.65 -0.52 -31.97
C ASP A 7 0.48 0.34 -32.58
N GLY A 8 1.60 -0.29 -32.94
CA GLY A 8 2.77 0.39 -33.52
C GLY A 8 3.60 1.20 -32.51
N PHE A 9 3.34 1.05 -31.21
CA PHE A 9 4.15 1.63 -30.14
C PHE A 9 5.00 0.55 -29.44
N GLU A 10 6.29 0.84 -29.28
CA GLU A 10 7.25 -0.02 -28.58
C GLU A 10 7.22 0.26 -27.06
N TYR A 11 6.91 -0.76 -26.26
CA TYR A 11 6.98 -0.73 -24.81
C TYR A 11 8.25 -1.46 -24.35
N ARG A 12 9.09 -0.76 -23.58
CA ARG A 12 10.29 -1.32 -22.94
C ARG A 12 9.98 -1.65 -21.49
N LEU A 13 10.00 -2.93 -21.18
CA LEU A 13 9.70 -3.46 -19.86
C LEU A 13 10.99 -3.86 -19.16
N TYR A 14 11.34 -3.07 -18.14
CA TYR A 14 12.43 -3.36 -17.22
C TYR A 14 11.86 -4.10 -16.00
N HIS A 15 12.54 -5.15 -15.56
CA HIS A 15 12.06 -6.02 -14.47
C HIS A 15 10.59 -6.46 -14.66
N ASP A 16 10.24 -6.85 -15.91
CA ASP A 16 8.88 -7.21 -16.32
C ASP A 16 8.27 -8.26 -15.37
N PRO A 17 7.24 -7.93 -14.58
CA PRO A 17 6.66 -8.85 -13.61
C PRO A 17 5.75 -9.90 -14.27
N GLY A 18 5.49 -9.78 -15.58
CA GLY A 18 4.53 -10.63 -16.28
C GLY A 18 3.09 -10.13 -16.14
N PRO A 19 2.15 -10.73 -16.90
CA PRO A 19 0.76 -10.28 -16.94
C PRO A 19 0.06 -10.46 -15.59
N PRO A 20 -0.75 -9.48 -15.15
CA PRO A 20 -1.61 -9.64 -13.98
C PRO A 20 -2.78 -10.60 -14.27
N PRO A 21 -3.45 -11.13 -13.23
CA PRO A 21 -4.70 -11.87 -13.35
C PRO A 21 -5.77 -11.08 -14.14
N THR A 22 -6.70 -11.77 -14.78
CA THR A 22 -7.84 -11.13 -15.48
C THR A 22 -9.12 -11.90 -15.20
N ILE A 23 -10.27 -11.25 -15.34
CA ILE A 23 -11.58 -11.83 -15.01
C ILE A 23 -11.95 -13.05 -15.89
N GLU A 24 -11.39 -13.15 -17.10
CA GLU A 24 -11.67 -14.25 -18.06
C GLU A 24 -10.55 -15.30 -18.12
N GLY A 25 -9.54 -15.18 -17.25
CA GLY A 25 -8.32 -16.00 -17.30
C GLY A 25 -8.27 -17.15 -16.29
N PRO A 26 -7.22 -17.99 -16.35
CA PRO A 26 -7.00 -19.06 -15.36
C PRO A 26 -6.80 -18.53 -13.92
N LEU A 27 -6.55 -17.23 -13.78
CA LEU A 27 -6.39 -16.53 -12.50
C LEU A 27 -7.63 -15.66 -12.15
N ALA A 28 -8.80 -15.94 -12.74
CA ALA A 28 -10.02 -15.17 -12.49
C ALA A 28 -10.41 -15.11 -11.01
N GLU A 29 -10.18 -16.19 -10.26
CA GLU A 29 -10.48 -16.20 -8.82
C GLU A 29 -9.51 -15.30 -8.03
N GLN A 30 -8.23 -15.24 -8.42
CA GLN A 30 -7.26 -14.30 -7.83
C GLN A 30 -7.62 -12.85 -8.18
N TYR A 31 -8.10 -12.59 -9.40
CA TYR A 31 -8.63 -11.29 -9.79
C TYR A 31 -9.79 -10.89 -8.87
N LYS A 32 -10.82 -11.73 -8.77
CA LYS A 32 -12.03 -11.45 -7.97
C LYS A 32 -11.69 -11.26 -6.50
N TRP A 33 -10.88 -12.15 -5.92
CA TRP A 33 -10.45 -12.06 -4.52
C TRP A 33 -9.66 -10.78 -4.27
N ALA A 34 -8.65 -10.47 -5.10
CA ALA A 34 -7.75 -9.35 -4.85
C ALA A 34 -8.48 -8.01 -4.89
N PHE A 35 -9.44 -7.83 -5.81
CA PHE A 35 -10.26 -6.62 -5.83
C PHE A 35 -11.26 -6.58 -4.68
N SER A 36 -11.90 -7.71 -4.35
CA SER A 36 -12.86 -7.78 -3.23
C SER A 36 -12.20 -7.49 -1.88
N LEU A 37 -10.94 -7.91 -1.69
CA LEU A 37 -10.15 -7.62 -0.49
C LEU A 37 -10.12 -6.12 -0.18
N VAL A 38 -10.02 -5.28 -1.20
CA VAL A 38 -9.94 -3.83 -1.05
C VAL A 38 -11.22 -3.28 -0.41
N ALA A 39 -12.40 -3.77 -0.83
CA ALA A 39 -13.68 -3.38 -0.23
C ALA A 39 -13.82 -3.90 1.21
N VAL A 40 -13.35 -5.14 1.46
CA VAL A 40 -13.35 -5.77 2.79
C VAL A 40 -12.47 -4.98 3.76
N TRP A 41 -11.24 -4.65 3.38
CA TRP A 41 -10.31 -3.89 4.24
C TRP A 41 -10.77 -2.47 4.52
N ALA A 42 -11.56 -1.87 3.63
CA ALA A 42 -12.21 -0.59 3.91
C ALA A 42 -13.27 -0.66 5.02
N SER A 43 -13.70 -1.86 5.45
CA SER A 43 -14.48 -2.01 6.70
C SER A 43 -13.65 -1.77 7.98
N HIS A 44 -12.32 -1.70 7.87
CA HIS A 44 -11.41 -1.44 9.01
C HIS A 44 -11.18 0.05 9.24
N LEU A 45 -11.89 0.93 8.52
CA LEU A 45 -11.71 2.39 8.57
C LEU A 45 -12.62 3.05 9.61
N ASP A 46 -13.44 2.29 10.34
CA ASP A 46 -14.32 2.86 11.37
C ASP A 46 -13.55 3.09 12.69
N PRO A 47 -13.42 4.33 13.18
CA PRO A 47 -12.84 4.58 14.51
C PRO A 47 -13.63 3.93 15.66
N ALA A 48 -14.89 3.53 15.42
CA ALA A 48 -15.74 2.86 16.38
C ALA A 48 -15.83 1.33 16.18
N ASP A 49 -14.97 0.71 15.35
CA ASP A 49 -14.99 -0.75 15.14
C ASP A 49 -14.65 -1.57 16.41
N GLY A 50 -14.11 -0.93 17.44
CA GLY A 50 -13.78 -1.52 18.73
C GLY A 50 -12.56 -2.43 18.72
N VAL A 51 -11.82 -2.47 17.61
CA VAL A 51 -10.60 -3.28 17.46
C VAL A 51 -9.38 -2.40 17.77
N THR A 52 -8.49 -2.92 18.60
CA THR A 52 -7.17 -2.31 18.84
C THR A 52 -6.08 -3.14 18.20
N MET A 53 -4.97 -2.50 17.86
CA MET A 53 -3.78 -3.16 17.33
C MET A 53 -2.50 -2.51 17.87
N ASP A 54 -1.49 -3.34 18.16
CA ASP A 54 -0.13 -2.87 18.41
C ASP A 54 0.52 -2.45 17.09
N ILE A 55 0.76 -1.15 16.93
CA ILE A 55 1.40 -0.58 15.73
C ILE A 55 2.92 -0.39 15.86
N SER A 56 3.51 -0.88 16.95
CA SER A 56 4.94 -0.78 17.19
C SER A 56 5.73 -1.85 16.41
N PRO A 57 7.07 -1.70 16.31
CA PRO A 57 7.92 -2.74 15.76
C PRO A 57 7.94 -4.03 16.60
N ALA A 58 7.32 -4.06 17.79
CA ALA A 58 7.17 -5.30 18.56
C ALA A 58 6.26 -6.31 17.82
N SER A 59 5.26 -5.81 17.08
CA SER A 59 4.25 -6.64 16.42
C SER A 59 4.21 -6.47 14.90
N LEU A 60 4.66 -5.34 14.36
CA LEU A 60 4.62 -5.05 12.92
C LEU A 60 6.00 -5.14 12.25
N GLY A 61 5.99 -5.54 10.97
CA GLY A 61 7.19 -5.64 10.14
C GLY A 61 7.86 -7.01 10.21
N ASN A 62 9.13 -7.08 9.83
CA ASN A 62 9.92 -8.32 9.79
C ASN A 62 9.38 -9.40 8.84
N ILE A 63 8.89 -9.00 7.66
CA ILE A 63 8.46 -9.95 6.62
C ILE A 63 9.66 -10.71 6.07
N GLN A 64 9.58 -12.04 6.13
CA GLN A 64 10.68 -12.93 5.73
C GLN A 64 10.76 -13.13 4.20
N SER A 65 9.62 -13.27 3.55
CA SER A 65 9.53 -13.49 2.11
C SER A 65 8.19 -13.03 1.54
N TYR A 66 8.15 -12.74 0.24
CA TYR A 66 6.92 -12.45 -0.50
C TYR A 66 6.52 -13.65 -1.36
N PRO A 67 5.21 -13.88 -1.55
CA PRO A 67 4.73 -14.86 -2.50
C PRO A 67 5.18 -14.50 -3.93
N ARG A 68 5.36 -15.53 -4.76
CA ARG A 68 5.80 -15.37 -6.16
C ARG A 68 4.70 -15.71 -7.16
N ALA A 69 3.68 -16.46 -6.73
CA ALA A 69 2.49 -16.78 -7.50
C ALA A 69 1.27 -16.07 -6.91
N PHE A 70 0.34 -15.63 -7.78
CA PHE A 70 -0.86 -14.91 -7.34
C PHE A 70 -1.78 -15.78 -6.49
N GLU A 71 -1.73 -17.09 -6.70
CA GLU A 71 -2.48 -18.11 -5.96
C GLU A 71 -2.08 -18.17 -4.47
N ASP A 72 -0.87 -17.72 -4.13
CA ASP A 72 -0.38 -17.71 -2.74
C ASP A 72 -0.79 -16.45 -1.98
N TYR A 73 -1.31 -15.43 -2.66
CA TYR A 73 -1.61 -14.12 -2.05
C TYR A 73 -2.68 -14.20 -0.95
N PRO A 74 -3.74 -15.02 -1.06
CA PRO A 74 -4.70 -15.23 0.02
C PRO A 74 -4.08 -15.80 1.31
N SER A 75 -2.92 -16.46 1.24
CA SER A 75 -2.19 -16.93 2.43
C SER A 75 -1.28 -15.85 3.03
N PHE A 76 -0.92 -14.83 2.25
CA PHE A 76 -0.07 -13.73 2.68
C PHE A 76 -0.87 -12.58 3.28
N PHE A 77 -1.99 -12.21 2.67
CA PHE A 77 -2.84 -11.12 3.16
C PHE A 77 -4.02 -11.67 3.96
N ASP A 78 -4.16 -11.27 5.23
CA ASP A 78 -5.32 -11.65 6.03
C ASP A 78 -6.56 -10.92 5.49
N THR A 79 -7.49 -11.68 4.93
CA THR A 79 -8.70 -11.12 4.30
C THR A 79 -9.62 -10.43 5.31
N GLN A 80 -9.73 -10.96 6.53
CA GLN A 80 -10.72 -10.47 7.51
C GLN A 80 -10.10 -9.54 8.56
N SER A 81 -8.91 -9.85 9.05
CA SER A 81 -8.25 -9.05 10.09
C SER A 81 -7.46 -7.88 9.49
N GLY A 82 -7.04 -8.02 8.24
CA GLY A 82 -6.13 -7.11 7.56
C GLY A 82 -4.67 -7.35 7.91
N GLY A 83 -3.78 -6.75 7.12
CA GLY A 83 -2.34 -6.86 7.31
C GLY A 83 -1.69 -8.04 6.56
N ASP A 84 -0.46 -8.34 6.95
CA ASP A 84 0.44 -9.31 6.34
C ASP A 84 1.10 -10.20 7.41
N PRO A 85 1.95 -11.19 7.08
CA PRO A 85 2.45 -12.17 8.04
C PRO A 85 3.68 -11.64 8.83
N GLY A 86 3.90 -10.32 8.86
CA GLY A 86 4.92 -9.71 9.69
C GLY A 86 4.80 -10.11 11.15
N THR A 87 5.93 -10.42 11.78
CA THR A 87 6.00 -10.88 13.18
C THR A 87 6.57 -9.84 14.14
N GLY A 88 7.00 -8.69 13.60
CA GLY A 88 7.75 -7.70 14.34
C GLY A 88 9.09 -8.21 14.85
N TYR A 89 9.61 -7.50 15.84
CA TYR A 89 10.94 -7.70 16.39
C TYR A 89 10.85 -7.77 17.92
N PRO A 90 11.49 -8.77 18.56
CA PRO A 90 11.43 -8.88 20.02
C PRO A 90 12.20 -7.75 20.72
N GLN A 91 13.27 -7.23 20.10
CA GLN A 91 14.18 -6.25 20.69
C GLN A 91 14.80 -5.33 19.64
N ASN A 92 15.11 -4.09 20.04
CA ASN A 92 15.88 -3.15 19.27
C ASN A 92 17.37 -3.58 19.27
N PRO A 93 17.99 -3.79 18.10
CA PRO A 93 19.36 -4.32 18.01
C PRO A 93 20.46 -3.33 18.40
N ARG A 94 20.14 -2.04 18.58
CA ARG A 94 21.09 -0.99 19.00
C ARG A 94 21.08 -0.79 20.52
N THR A 95 19.94 -1.02 21.17
CA THR A 95 19.79 -0.83 22.62
C THR A 95 19.70 -2.13 23.41
N GLY A 96 19.32 -3.24 22.77
CA GLY A 96 19.03 -4.52 23.44
C GLY A 96 17.73 -4.53 24.23
N ALA A 97 16.97 -3.43 24.23
CA ALA A 97 15.68 -3.34 24.90
C ALA A 97 14.54 -3.88 24.01
N PRO A 98 13.48 -4.46 24.58
CA PRO A 98 12.27 -4.79 23.82
C PRO A 98 11.65 -3.53 23.22
N TYR A 99 11.06 -3.64 22.03
CA TYR A 99 10.21 -2.56 21.51
C TYR A 99 8.98 -2.42 22.41
N ALA A 100 8.62 -1.19 22.74
CA ALA A 100 7.45 -0.91 23.56
C ALA A 100 6.18 -1.01 22.69
N PRO A 101 5.19 -1.84 23.06
CA PRO A 101 3.91 -1.90 22.36
C PRO A 101 3.21 -0.54 22.33
N GLN A 102 2.49 -0.28 21.24
CA GLN A 102 1.69 0.90 21.03
C GLN A 102 0.31 0.49 20.53
N GLU A 103 -0.60 0.22 21.45
CA GLU A 103 -1.99 -0.13 21.16
C GLU A 103 -2.78 1.11 20.73
N VAL A 104 -3.34 1.08 19.53
CA VAL A 104 -4.22 2.13 19.00
C VAL A 104 -5.48 1.53 18.37
N PRO A 105 -6.59 2.28 18.23
CA PRO A 105 -7.74 1.84 17.47
C PRO A 105 -7.35 1.53 16.02
N ARG A 106 -7.75 0.37 15.50
CA ARG A 106 -7.46 -0.04 14.12
C ARG A 106 -7.99 0.95 13.11
N GLY A 107 -9.23 1.44 13.31
CA GLY A 107 -9.85 2.48 12.49
C GLY A 107 -9.05 3.79 12.41
N ASP A 108 -8.37 4.18 13.49
CA ASP A 108 -7.48 5.33 13.45
C ASP A 108 -6.21 5.03 12.66
N TYR A 109 -5.57 3.89 12.92
CA TYR A 109 -4.32 3.51 12.26
C TYR A 109 -4.48 3.34 10.75
N THR A 110 -5.51 2.63 10.28
CA THR A 110 -5.71 2.34 8.86
C THR A 110 -5.98 3.60 8.05
N ARG A 111 -6.77 4.55 8.59
CA ARG A 111 -7.00 5.86 7.99
C ARG A 111 -5.72 6.72 7.98
N VAL A 112 -4.98 6.73 9.09
CA VAL A 112 -3.69 7.43 9.18
C VAL A 112 -2.70 6.88 8.15
N LEU A 113 -2.59 5.57 8.00
CA LEU A 113 -1.73 4.97 6.98
C LEU A 113 -2.13 5.39 5.57
N ALA A 114 -3.42 5.29 5.25
CA ALA A 114 -3.93 5.62 3.93
C ALA A 114 -3.60 7.07 3.54
N GLU A 115 -3.68 8.01 4.48
CA GLU A 115 -3.36 9.42 4.24
C GLU A 115 -1.87 9.75 4.31
N PHE A 116 -1.13 9.19 5.27
CA PHE A 116 0.30 9.46 5.44
C PHE A 116 1.10 9.08 4.18
N TRP A 117 0.76 7.96 3.57
CA TRP A 117 1.39 7.49 2.34
C TRP A 117 0.63 7.90 1.07
N ALA A 118 -0.44 8.72 1.17
CA ALA A 118 -1.23 9.15 0.01
C ALA A 118 -0.43 9.95 -1.02
N ASP A 119 0.54 10.74 -0.52
CA ASP A 119 1.41 11.64 -1.28
C ASP A 119 0.60 12.57 -2.20
N GLY A 120 -0.28 13.35 -1.57
CA GLY A 120 -1.25 14.25 -2.21
C GLY A 120 -0.65 15.51 -2.85
N PRO A 121 -1.49 16.40 -3.44
CA PRO A 121 -1.02 17.52 -4.25
C PRO A 121 -0.23 18.59 -3.47
N GLU A 122 -0.39 18.64 -2.15
CA GLU A 122 0.31 19.57 -1.24
C GLU A 122 1.49 18.91 -0.50
N SER A 123 1.83 17.66 -0.82
CA SER A 123 3.01 16.96 -0.31
C SER A 123 4.00 16.64 -1.43
N GLU A 124 5.14 16.07 -1.04
CA GLU A 124 6.00 15.37 -1.97
C GLU A 124 5.24 14.21 -2.64
N THR A 125 5.64 13.87 -3.86
CA THR A 125 5.21 12.63 -4.52
C THR A 125 5.95 11.43 -3.90
N PRO A 126 5.57 10.17 -4.19
CA PRO A 126 6.19 9.00 -3.57
C PRO A 126 7.72 8.95 -3.57
N PRO A 127 8.43 9.25 -4.69
CA PRO A 127 9.88 9.31 -4.64
C PRO A 127 10.40 10.42 -3.72
N GLY A 128 9.72 11.56 -3.66
CA GLY A 128 10.07 12.68 -2.78
C GLY A 128 9.89 12.37 -1.29
N HIS A 129 8.85 11.62 -0.91
CA HIS A 129 8.68 11.13 0.46
C HIS A 129 9.92 10.34 0.92
N TRP A 130 10.48 9.49 0.06
CA TRP A 130 11.70 8.76 0.38
C TRP A 130 12.95 9.65 0.50
N PHE A 131 12.98 10.81 -0.14
CA PHE A 131 14.01 11.82 0.13
C PHE A 131 13.80 12.51 1.48
N VAL A 132 12.57 12.74 1.92
CA VAL A 132 12.28 13.23 3.28
C VAL A 132 12.80 12.24 4.32
N ILE A 133 12.48 10.95 4.17
CA ILE A 133 13.00 9.88 5.03
C ILE A 133 14.54 9.83 4.99
N ALA A 134 15.14 9.93 3.80
CA ALA A 134 16.60 9.95 3.67
C ALA A 134 17.23 11.16 4.39
N ASN A 135 16.59 12.33 4.34
CA ASN A 135 17.07 13.50 5.08
C ASN A 135 16.97 13.29 6.60
N GLU A 136 15.88 12.70 7.10
CA GLU A 136 15.74 12.34 8.52
C GLU A 136 16.85 11.38 8.96
N VAL A 137 17.15 10.37 8.14
CA VAL A 137 18.27 9.45 8.37
C VAL A 137 19.60 10.21 8.41
N ASN A 138 19.85 11.08 7.44
CA ASN A 138 21.09 11.86 7.33
C ASN A 138 21.32 12.83 8.50
N ASP A 139 20.24 13.35 9.07
CA ASP A 139 20.23 14.24 10.23
C ASP A 139 20.24 13.49 11.57
N HIS A 140 20.05 12.17 11.56
CA HIS A 140 19.97 11.40 12.79
C HIS A 140 21.31 11.39 13.55
N PRO A 141 21.35 11.73 14.85
CA PRO A 141 22.60 11.87 15.61
C PRO A 141 23.37 10.56 15.80
N LEU A 142 22.69 9.41 15.68
CA LEU A 142 23.30 8.08 15.75
C LEU A 142 23.68 7.50 14.37
N LEU A 143 23.53 8.25 13.29
CA LEU A 143 24.01 7.82 11.99
C LEU A 143 25.54 7.91 11.95
N GLU A 144 26.20 6.77 11.74
CA GLU A 144 27.58 6.76 11.29
C GLU A 144 27.63 6.96 9.78
N ARG A 145 28.14 8.10 9.31
CA ARG A 145 28.27 8.41 7.87
C ARG A 145 29.41 7.63 7.23
N ARG A 146 29.37 6.30 7.33
CA ARG A 146 30.31 5.38 6.69
C ARG A 146 29.60 4.75 5.52
N PHE A 147 30.16 4.95 4.34
CA PHE A 147 29.56 4.48 3.11
C PHE A 147 29.53 2.94 3.11
N ALA A 148 28.34 2.36 2.90
CA ALA A 148 28.08 0.94 3.08
C ALA A 148 28.49 0.39 4.46
N GLY A 149 28.44 1.23 5.50
CA GLY A 149 28.79 0.88 6.88
C GLY A 149 30.29 0.68 7.13
N ALA A 150 31.15 0.94 6.15
CA ALA A 150 32.59 0.65 6.22
C ALA A 150 33.47 1.85 5.84
N GLY A 151 34.78 1.70 6.07
CA GLY A 151 35.77 2.70 5.69
C GLY A 151 35.78 3.95 6.59
N ARG A 152 36.26 5.07 6.06
CA ARG A 152 36.31 6.34 6.81
C ARG A 152 34.93 6.94 6.98
N GLU A 153 34.76 7.71 8.03
CA GLU A 153 33.58 8.57 8.14
C GLU A 153 33.65 9.66 7.06
N LEU A 154 32.52 9.90 6.41
CA LEU A 154 32.35 10.91 5.38
C LEU A 154 31.94 12.24 6.01
N GLU A 155 32.46 13.33 5.42
CA GLU A 155 31.92 14.66 5.68
C GLU A 155 30.47 14.74 5.20
N ARG A 156 29.68 15.61 5.84
CA ARG A 156 28.25 15.74 5.59
C ARG A 156 27.93 15.95 4.11
N LEU A 157 28.63 16.87 3.44
CA LEU A 157 28.41 17.17 2.03
C LEU A 157 28.67 15.94 1.14
N GLU A 158 29.75 15.20 1.40
CA GLU A 158 30.06 13.99 0.63
C GLU A 158 28.99 12.91 0.83
N TRP A 159 28.52 12.73 2.07
CA TRP A 159 27.44 11.80 2.39
C TRP A 159 26.13 12.15 1.67
N ASP A 160 25.71 13.41 1.74
CA ASP A 160 24.48 13.86 1.11
C ASP A 160 24.54 13.71 -0.41
N LEU A 161 25.65 14.08 -1.05
CA LEU A 161 25.82 13.92 -2.49
C LEU A 161 25.71 12.45 -2.93
N LYS A 162 26.35 11.53 -2.20
CA LYS A 162 26.28 10.10 -2.50
C LYS A 162 24.87 9.54 -2.28
N THR A 163 24.21 9.98 -1.20
CA THR A 163 22.83 9.59 -0.88
C THR A 163 21.87 10.01 -1.98
N TYR A 164 21.92 11.27 -2.38
CA TYR A 164 21.03 11.79 -3.42
C TYR A 164 21.33 11.19 -4.80
N PHE A 165 22.60 10.92 -5.11
CA PHE A 165 22.97 10.27 -6.36
C PHE A 165 22.39 8.84 -6.45
N ALA A 166 22.63 8.02 -5.43
CA ALA A 166 22.17 6.62 -5.43
C ALA A 166 20.64 6.54 -5.35
N LEU A 167 20.02 7.28 -4.42
CA LEU A 167 18.57 7.27 -4.24
C LEU A 167 17.86 7.89 -5.46
N GLY A 168 18.38 8.98 -6.02
CA GLY A 168 17.82 9.62 -7.21
C GLY A 168 17.83 8.72 -8.44
N GLY A 169 18.94 8.01 -8.68
CA GLY A 169 19.02 7.00 -9.75
C GLY A 169 17.98 5.90 -9.56
N ALA A 170 17.91 5.34 -8.36
CA ALA A 170 16.95 4.29 -8.03
C ALA A 170 15.48 4.73 -8.16
N MET A 171 15.14 5.96 -7.72
CA MET A 171 13.81 6.52 -7.90
C MET A 171 13.49 6.75 -9.37
N HIS A 172 14.47 7.19 -10.17
CA HIS A 172 14.26 7.36 -11.61
C HIS A 172 14.01 6.02 -12.31
N ASP A 173 14.83 5.00 -12.03
CA ASP A 173 14.69 3.66 -12.61
C ASP A 173 13.39 2.97 -12.17
N SER A 174 12.99 3.18 -10.92
CA SER A 174 11.67 2.75 -10.40
C SER A 174 10.52 3.35 -11.21
N ALA A 175 10.62 4.63 -11.56
CA ALA A 175 9.62 5.29 -12.40
C ALA A 175 9.58 4.67 -13.81
N ILE A 176 10.75 4.47 -14.43
CA ILE A 176 10.84 3.88 -15.78
C ILE A 176 10.22 2.47 -15.80
N ALA A 177 10.59 1.61 -14.84
CA ALA A 177 10.11 0.25 -14.78
C ALA A 177 8.60 0.17 -14.48
N ALA A 178 8.13 0.85 -13.44
CA ALA A 178 6.72 0.81 -13.05
C ALA A 178 5.82 1.47 -14.11
N TRP A 179 6.22 2.58 -14.74
CA TRP A 179 5.42 3.22 -15.80
C TRP A 179 5.46 2.43 -17.09
N GLY A 180 6.57 1.76 -17.40
CA GLY A 180 6.65 0.80 -18.51
C GLY A 180 5.62 -0.32 -18.35
N ALA A 181 5.56 -0.93 -17.16
CA ALA A 181 4.57 -1.96 -16.84
C ALA A 181 3.13 -1.42 -16.90
N LYS A 182 2.86 -0.26 -16.30
CA LYS A 182 1.55 0.40 -16.34
C LYS A 182 1.08 0.67 -17.76
N GLY A 183 1.95 1.21 -18.60
CA GLY A 183 1.64 1.50 -20.00
C GLY A 183 1.33 0.25 -20.81
N TRP A 184 2.11 -0.83 -20.62
CA TRP A 184 1.90 -2.07 -21.36
C TRP A 184 0.66 -2.83 -20.89
N TYR A 185 0.52 -3.05 -19.58
CA TYR A 185 -0.55 -3.87 -19.03
C TYR A 185 -1.89 -3.15 -18.96
N ASP A 186 -1.89 -1.81 -18.85
CA ASP A 186 -3.08 -0.96 -18.81
C ASP A 186 -4.18 -1.48 -17.88
N TYR A 187 -3.76 -1.91 -16.69
CA TYR A 187 -4.59 -2.68 -15.79
C TYR A 187 -5.58 -1.81 -14.99
N ILE A 188 -6.78 -2.34 -14.80
CA ILE A 188 -7.94 -1.67 -14.19
C ILE A 188 -7.71 -1.31 -12.70
N ARG A 189 -8.38 -0.26 -12.23
CA ARG A 189 -8.37 0.19 -10.82
C ARG A 189 -9.53 -0.43 -10.00
N PRO A 190 -9.40 -0.53 -8.66
CA PRO A 190 -10.43 -1.14 -7.82
C PRO A 190 -11.84 -0.57 -7.98
N ILE A 191 -11.99 0.75 -8.06
CA ILE A 191 -13.32 1.38 -8.21
C ILE A 191 -14.05 0.86 -9.45
N SER A 192 -13.36 0.74 -10.59
CA SER A 192 -13.94 0.24 -11.83
C SER A 192 -14.15 -1.28 -11.79
N ALA A 193 -13.19 -2.03 -11.24
CA ALA A 193 -13.29 -3.49 -11.15
C ALA A 193 -14.42 -3.95 -10.22
N LEU A 194 -14.53 -3.36 -9.04
CA LEU A 194 -15.55 -3.68 -8.04
C LEU A 194 -16.95 -3.33 -8.55
N ARG A 195 -17.14 -2.10 -9.06
CA ARG A 195 -18.44 -1.67 -9.59
C ARG A 195 -18.82 -2.46 -10.85
N GLY A 196 -17.87 -2.76 -11.74
CA GLY A 196 -18.11 -3.58 -12.92
C GLY A 196 -18.50 -5.02 -12.60
N MET A 197 -17.83 -5.66 -11.62
CA MET A 197 -18.25 -6.98 -11.14
C MET A 197 -19.62 -6.93 -10.47
N ALA A 198 -19.91 -5.88 -9.69
CA ALA A 198 -21.19 -5.74 -9.01
C ALA A 198 -22.37 -5.45 -9.96
N GLU A 199 -22.14 -4.74 -11.06
CA GLU A 199 -23.14 -4.49 -12.11
C GLU A 199 -23.62 -5.80 -12.76
N LEU A 200 -22.71 -6.78 -12.89
CA LEU A 200 -23.05 -8.13 -13.38
C LEU A 200 -23.82 -8.96 -12.35
N GLY A 201 -23.79 -8.57 -11.07
CA GLY A 201 -24.38 -9.31 -9.96
C GLY A 201 -23.33 -10.10 -9.15
N GLN A 202 -23.72 -11.24 -8.57
CA GLN A 202 -22.84 -12.07 -7.73
C GLN A 202 -22.28 -13.28 -8.48
N GLY A 203 -21.06 -13.68 -8.16
CA GLY A 203 -20.33 -14.76 -8.84
C GLY A 203 -20.11 -16.03 -8.03
N SER A 204 -20.80 -16.21 -6.91
CA SER A 204 -20.56 -17.32 -5.96
C SER A 204 -21.55 -18.48 -6.05
N ASP A 205 -22.84 -18.21 -6.26
CA ASP A 205 -23.87 -19.27 -6.23
C ASP A 205 -24.86 -19.15 -7.41
N PRO A 206 -24.87 -20.09 -8.36
CA PRO A 206 -25.80 -20.07 -9.49
C PRO A 206 -27.28 -20.23 -9.11
N ASN A 207 -27.59 -20.57 -7.86
CA ASN A 207 -28.97 -20.71 -7.37
C ASN A 207 -29.49 -19.44 -6.68
N LEU A 208 -28.64 -18.43 -6.44
CA LEU A 208 -29.05 -17.15 -5.88
C LEU A 208 -29.41 -16.15 -6.99
N PRO A 209 -30.21 -15.11 -6.69
CA PRO A 209 -30.50 -14.04 -7.63
C PRO A 209 -29.23 -13.39 -8.21
N SER A 210 -29.37 -12.82 -9.41
CA SER A 210 -28.33 -12.04 -10.08
C SER A 210 -26.99 -12.79 -10.21
N TYR A 211 -27.01 -14.10 -10.41
CA TYR A 211 -25.79 -14.84 -10.65
C TYR A 211 -25.16 -14.49 -12.01
N HIS A 212 -23.86 -14.24 -12.02
CA HIS A 212 -23.05 -14.13 -13.22
C HIS A 212 -21.64 -14.66 -12.93
N GLU A 213 -21.05 -15.45 -13.84
CA GLU A 213 -19.74 -16.08 -13.61
C GLU A 213 -18.60 -15.07 -13.35
N HIS A 214 -18.70 -13.87 -13.92
CA HIS A 214 -17.79 -12.74 -13.68
C HIS A 214 -18.29 -11.74 -12.61
N GLY A 215 -19.35 -12.09 -11.87
CA GLY A 215 -19.91 -11.26 -10.80
C GLY A 215 -19.02 -11.20 -9.56
N ILE A 216 -19.34 -10.28 -8.64
CA ILE A 216 -18.61 -10.10 -7.39
C ILE A 216 -18.79 -11.34 -6.47
N PRO A 217 -17.73 -11.89 -5.86
CA PRO A 217 -17.90 -12.99 -4.92
C PRO A 217 -18.66 -12.53 -3.67
N LEU A 218 -19.60 -13.36 -3.21
CA LEU A 218 -20.25 -13.19 -1.92
C LEU A 218 -19.26 -13.55 -0.80
N ILE A 219 -19.16 -12.67 0.19
CA ILE A 219 -18.28 -12.82 1.34
C ILE A 219 -19.16 -12.55 2.57
N PRO A 220 -19.56 -13.56 3.36
CA PRO A 220 -20.46 -13.37 4.48
C PRO A 220 -20.00 -12.23 5.42
N GLY A 221 -20.90 -11.29 5.72
CA GLY A 221 -20.59 -10.12 6.55
C GLY A 221 -19.88 -8.97 5.83
N PHE A 222 -19.48 -9.12 4.57
CA PHE A 222 -18.77 -8.09 3.81
C PHE A 222 -19.33 -7.81 2.42
N VAL A 223 -19.75 -8.84 1.69
CA VAL A 223 -20.35 -8.74 0.36
C VAL A 223 -21.57 -9.66 0.32
N GLU A 224 -22.75 -9.05 0.24
CA GLU A 224 -24.04 -9.73 0.33
C GLU A 224 -25.00 -9.21 -0.74
N LEU A 225 -26.14 -9.89 -0.90
CA LEU A 225 -27.24 -9.39 -1.73
C LEU A 225 -28.19 -8.54 -0.88
N ILE A 226 -28.77 -7.52 -1.51
CA ILE A 226 -29.87 -6.74 -0.97
C ILE A 226 -31.15 -7.59 -1.08
N ASP A 227 -31.86 -7.81 0.02
CA ASP A 227 -33.16 -8.49 0.04
C ASP A 227 -34.34 -7.50 0.10
N ASP A 228 -35.57 -8.02 0.13
CA ASP A 228 -36.80 -7.22 0.15
C ASP A 228 -37.04 -6.43 1.46
N GLU A 229 -36.36 -6.78 2.54
CA GLU A 229 -36.46 -6.09 3.84
C GLU A 229 -35.29 -5.12 4.06
N ASP A 230 -34.22 -5.24 3.27
CA ASP A 230 -33.01 -4.44 3.37
C ASP A 230 -33.28 -2.93 3.15
N PRO A 231 -32.78 -2.02 4.01
CA PRO A 231 -32.92 -0.58 3.83
C PRO A 231 -32.38 -0.03 2.50
N LEU A 232 -31.42 -0.71 1.87
CA LEU A 232 -30.79 -0.29 0.63
C LEU A 232 -31.62 -0.63 -0.63
N ARG A 233 -32.71 -1.39 -0.51
CA ARG A 233 -33.54 -1.87 -1.63
C ARG A 233 -34.13 -0.77 -2.51
N GLY A 234 -34.22 0.46 -2.00
CA GLY A 234 -34.85 1.59 -2.67
C GLY A 234 -36.38 1.59 -2.56
N PRO A 235 -37.05 2.73 -2.78
CA PRO A 235 -38.49 2.87 -2.60
C PRO A 235 -39.33 1.96 -3.52
N SER A 236 -38.78 1.51 -4.64
CA SER A 236 -39.45 0.62 -5.59
C SER A 236 -38.84 -0.79 -5.61
N HIS A 237 -38.02 -1.14 -4.61
CA HIS A 237 -37.29 -2.41 -4.54
C HIS A 237 -36.35 -2.62 -5.74
N GLU A 238 -35.91 -1.53 -6.38
CA GLU A 238 -35.13 -1.55 -7.62
C GLU A 238 -33.68 -2.05 -7.44
N HIS A 239 -33.21 -2.17 -6.19
CA HIS A 239 -31.89 -2.74 -5.87
C HIS A 239 -31.96 -4.16 -5.27
N VAL A 240 -33.14 -4.76 -5.10
CA VAL A 240 -33.26 -6.14 -4.60
C VAL A 240 -32.53 -7.10 -5.53
N GLY A 241 -31.74 -8.00 -4.95
CA GLY A 241 -30.87 -8.93 -5.67
C GLY A 241 -29.57 -8.32 -6.19
N LYS A 242 -29.31 -7.02 -6.00
CA LYS A 242 -28.01 -6.41 -6.30
C LYS A 242 -27.01 -6.62 -5.16
N PRO A 243 -25.69 -6.66 -5.44
CA PRO A 243 -24.68 -6.71 -4.40
C PRO A 243 -24.60 -5.42 -3.55
N LYS A 244 -24.31 -5.58 -2.26
CA LYS A 244 -23.97 -4.54 -1.28
C LYS A 244 -22.66 -4.87 -0.58
N PHE A 245 -21.94 -3.85 -0.13
CA PHE A 245 -20.66 -3.98 0.58
C PHE A 245 -20.76 -3.42 2.00
N TYR A 246 -20.18 -4.11 2.98
CA TYR A 246 -19.94 -3.57 4.32
C TYR A 246 -18.54 -2.95 4.34
N THR A 247 -18.48 -1.62 4.28
CA THR A 247 -17.25 -0.90 3.95
C THR A 247 -17.35 0.56 4.41
N TRP A 248 -16.29 1.35 4.24
CA TRP A 248 -16.37 2.80 4.47
C TRP A 248 -17.47 3.42 3.59
N ARG A 249 -18.36 4.20 4.20
CA ARG A 249 -19.62 4.60 3.56
C ARG A 249 -19.45 5.61 2.42
N GLY A 250 -18.26 6.18 2.28
CA GLY A 250 -17.95 7.08 1.17
C GLY A 250 -18.06 8.56 1.55
N PRO A 251 -17.63 9.44 0.63
CA PRO A 251 -17.56 10.87 0.87
C PRO A 251 -18.92 11.56 1.00
N ASP A 252 -20.01 10.93 0.54
CA ASP A 252 -21.37 11.50 0.65
C ASP A 252 -21.87 11.59 2.11
N PHE A 253 -21.15 10.97 3.05
CA PHE A 253 -21.40 11.05 4.49
C PHE A 253 -20.51 12.08 5.22
N ILE A 254 -19.78 12.92 4.47
CA ILE A 254 -18.86 13.94 5.01
C ILE A 254 -19.24 15.30 4.43
N ASP A 255 -19.88 16.15 5.24
CA ASP A 255 -20.20 17.53 4.88
C ASP A 255 -19.03 18.47 5.24
N ASP A 256 -18.46 18.30 6.43
CA ASP A 256 -17.26 18.99 6.91
C ASP A 256 -16.21 17.96 7.40
N PRO A 257 -15.11 17.75 6.65
CA PRO A 257 -14.08 16.76 6.99
C PRO A 257 -13.34 17.08 8.30
N LYS A 258 -13.55 18.24 8.93
CA LYS A 258 -12.97 18.58 10.23
C LYS A 258 -13.73 17.97 11.41
N VAL A 259 -14.99 17.61 11.22
CA VAL A 259 -15.87 17.17 12.32
C VAL A 259 -16.65 15.90 12.00
N ASP A 260 -16.85 15.60 10.71
CA ASP A 260 -17.59 14.42 10.29
C ASP A 260 -16.68 13.21 10.13
N VAL A 261 -17.27 12.04 10.33
CA VAL A 261 -16.68 10.74 10.03
C VAL A 261 -17.72 9.97 9.22
N ALA A 262 -17.35 9.52 8.02
CA ALA A 262 -18.26 8.73 7.21
C ALA A 262 -18.54 7.38 7.87
N GLY A 263 -17.60 6.78 8.61
CA GLY A 263 -17.79 5.51 9.30
C GLY A 263 -18.01 4.34 8.34
N VAL A 264 -18.27 3.15 8.89
CA VAL A 264 -18.47 1.92 8.10
C VAL A 264 -19.92 1.45 8.19
N GLY A 265 -20.41 0.87 7.09
CA GLY A 265 -21.74 0.28 7.05
C GLY A 265 -22.04 -0.37 5.71
N TRP A 266 -23.23 -0.94 5.60
CA TRP A 266 -23.73 -1.46 4.33
C TRP A 266 -24.04 -0.31 3.38
N ILE A 267 -23.42 -0.35 2.19
CA ILE A 267 -23.72 0.51 1.05
C ILE A 267 -24.00 -0.34 -0.19
N ARG A 268 -24.67 0.23 -1.19
CA ARG A 268 -24.81 -0.44 -2.49
C ARG A 268 -23.44 -0.54 -3.14
N ALA A 269 -23.13 -1.67 -3.77
CA ALA A 269 -21.82 -1.88 -4.38
C ALA A 269 -21.52 -0.88 -5.52
N GLU A 270 -22.56 -0.45 -6.25
CA GLU A 270 -22.47 0.56 -7.31
C GLU A 270 -22.08 1.96 -6.79
N ASP A 271 -22.27 2.22 -5.49
CA ASP A 271 -21.94 3.48 -4.82
C ASP A 271 -20.57 3.44 -4.14
N TRP A 272 -19.82 2.32 -4.21
CA TRP A 272 -18.56 2.17 -3.47
C TRP A 272 -17.45 3.14 -3.91
N TRP A 273 -16.76 3.76 -2.94
CA TRP A 273 -15.60 4.61 -3.17
C TRP A 273 -14.38 4.10 -2.39
N PRO A 274 -13.15 4.25 -2.95
CA PRO A 274 -11.94 4.13 -2.16
C PRO A 274 -11.86 5.26 -1.12
N TYR A 275 -11.09 5.05 -0.04
CA TYR A 275 -10.91 6.05 1.02
C TYR A 275 -10.04 7.22 0.53
N GLN A 276 -10.71 8.22 -0.04
CA GLN A 276 -10.10 9.43 -0.58
C GLN A 276 -11.13 10.57 -0.61
N ARG A 277 -10.67 11.82 -0.59
CA ARG A 277 -11.53 12.99 -0.87
C ARG A 277 -12.13 12.89 -2.28
N PRO A 278 -13.35 13.40 -2.52
CA PRO A 278 -13.93 13.47 -3.87
C PRO A 278 -13.04 14.17 -4.91
N THR A 279 -12.30 15.18 -4.46
CA THR A 279 -11.36 15.95 -5.30
C THR A 279 -10.04 15.24 -5.52
N PHE A 280 -9.72 14.23 -4.71
CA PHE A 280 -8.54 13.39 -4.83
C PHE A 280 -8.95 12.08 -5.50
N VAL A 281 -9.29 12.18 -6.78
CA VAL A 281 -9.76 11.03 -7.57
C VAL A 281 -8.67 9.96 -7.68
N THR A 282 -9.11 8.70 -7.86
CA THR A 282 -8.20 7.59 -8.14
C THR A 282 -7.22 8.01 -9.25
N PRO A 283 -5.89 7.88 -9.04
CA PRO A 283 -4.92 8.50 -9.93
C PRO A 283 -5.14 8.08 -11.40
N PRO A 284 -5.06 9.01 -12.36
CA PRO A 284 -5.49 8.79 -13.76
C PRO A 284 -4.43 8.01 -14.57
N PHE A 285 -4.03 6.86 -14.07
CA PHE A 285 -3.11 5.92 -14.68
C PHE A 285 -3.39 4.48 -14.18
N ALA A 286 -3.02 3.50 -15.01
CA ALA A 286 -3.21 2.08 -14.75
C ALA A 286 -2.72 1.62 -13.37
N GLY A 287 -3.36 0.60 -12.81
CA GLY A 287 -3.07 0.05 -11.48
C GLY A 287 -1.74 -0.71 -11.42
N TYR A 288 -1.51 -1.64 -12.34
CA TYR A 288 -0.42 -2.61 -12.25
C TYR A 288 0.90 -2.13 -12.86
N VAL A 289 2.01 -2.09 -12.13
CA VAL A 289 2.20 -2.38 -10.69
C VAL A 289 2.03 -1.12 -9.83
N SER A 290 1.84 -1.27 -8.53
CA SER A 290 1.81 -0.16 -7.56
C SER A 290 3.13 0.60 -7.58
N GLY A 291 3.11 1.87 -8.01
CA GLY A 291 4.29 2.72 -8.02
C GLY A 291 4.83 2.96 -6.61
N HIS A 292 3.95 3.16 -5.62
CA HIS A 292 4.34 3.35 -4.22
C HIS A 292 5.11 2.13 -3.70
N SER A 293 4.64 0.92 -4.01
CA SER A 293 5.32 -0.32 -3.63
C SER A 293 6.70 -0.43 -4.28
N THR A 294 6.83 -0.08 -5.57
CA THR A 294 8.10 -0.11 -6.30
C THR A 294 9.11 0.91 -5.79
N TYR A 295 8.73 2.19 -5.68
CA TYR A 295 9.59 3.25 -5.16
C TYR A 295 10.03 2.93 -3.74
N SER A 296 9.08 2.59 -2.88
CA SER A 296 9.37 2.38 -1.47
C SER A 296 10.33 1.23 -1.26
N ARG A 297 10.12 0.12 -1.99
CA ARG A 297 11.01 -1.00 -1.86
C ARG A 297 12.40 -0.74 -2.45
N SER A 298 12.48 -0.04 -3.58
CA SER A 298 13.77 0.37 -4.15
C SER A 298 14.56 1.27 -3.20
N ALA A 299 13.90 2.28 -2.64
CA ALA A 299 14.50 3.20 -1.67
C ALA A 299 15.00 2.47 -0.41
N ALA A 300 14.22 1.52 0.11
CA ALA A 300 14.62 0.74 1.28
C ALA A 300 15.89 -0.08 1.04
N GLU A 301 16.04 -0.72 -0.13
CA GLU A 301 17.26 -1.46 -0.47
C GLU A 301 18.46 -0.51 -0.64
N VAL A 302 18.28 0.66 -1.27
CA VAL A 302 19.34 1.67 -1.42
C VAL A 302 19.79 2.23 -0.08
N LEU A 303 18.86 2.63 0.79
CA LEU A 303 19.19 3.15 2.12
C LEU A 303 19.92 2.09 2.96
N SER A 304 19.46 0.84 2.91
CA SER A 304 20.13 -0.27 3.58
C SER A 304 21.56 -0.47 3.07
N ALA A 305 21.75 -0.44 1.75
CA ALA A 305 23.07 -0.57 1.13
C ALA A 305 23.98 0.62 1.45
N LEU A 306 23.43 1.82 1.51
CA LEU A 306 24.15 3.05 1.76
C LEU A 306 24.62 3.18 3.20
N THR A 307 23.77 2.86 4.17
CA THR A 307 24.12 2.85 5.60
C THR A 307 24.89 1.60 6.02
N GLY A 308 24.84 0.54 5.22
CA GLY A 308 25.38 -0.77 5.59
C GLY A 308 24.59 -1.45 6.71
N ASP A 309 23.34 -1.03 6.91
CA ASP A 309 22.48 -1.46 8.01
C ASP A 309 21.03 -1.49 7.54
N THR A 310 20.31 -2.58 7.81
CA THR A 310 18.89 -2.66 7.43
C THR A 310 17.99 -1.86 8.37
N TYR A 311 18.47 -1.56 9.58
CA TYR A 311 17.73 -0.79 10.57
C TYR A 311 17.92 0.71 10.35
N PHE A 312 16.90 1.48 10.74
CA PHE A 312 17.07 2.92 10.91
C PHE A 312 18.16 3.22 11.98
N PRO A 313 18.89 4.35 11.89
CA PRO A 313 19.85 4.73 12.92
C PRO A 313 19.21 4.71 14.32
N GLY A 314 19.88 4.14 15.33
CA GLY A 314 19.30 3.93 16.65
C GLY A 314 18.30 2.76 16.76
N GLY A 315 18.05 2.05 15.65
CA GLY A 315 17.22 0.86 15.57
C GLY A 315 15.74 1.14 15.30
N MET A 316 15.32 2.41 15.17
CA MET A 316 13.92 2.76 14.92
C MET A 316 13.80 4.19 14.39
N SER A 317 12.92 4.40 13.42
CA SER A 317 12.39 5.72 13.08
C SER A 317 10.93 5.83 13.50
N GLY A 318 10.43 7.06 13.61
CA GLY A 318 9.00 7.26 13.79
C GLY A 318 8.51 8.66 13.46
N PHE A 319 7.22 8.74 13.12
CA PHE A 319 6.52 9.95 12.74
C PHE A 319 5.31 10.18 13.65
N ARG A 320 5.28 11.31 14.36
CA ARG A 320 4.20 11.61 15.32
C ARG A 320 2.94 12.08 14.60
N ILE A 321 1.82 11.49 14.99
CA ILE A 321 0.48 11.78 14.50
C ILE A 321 -0.35 12.33 15.67
N PRO A 322 -0.65 13.63 15.71
CA PRO A 322 -1.50 14.21 16.75
C PRO A 322 -2.98 13.88 16.55
N ALA A 323 -3.70 13.62 17.64
CA ALA A 323 -5.14 13.43 17.65
C ALA A 323 -5.87 14.64 17.07
N ASN A 324 -6.91 14.39 16.27
CA ASN A 324 -7.84 15.37 15.70
C ASN A 324 -7.19 16.47 14.84
N ALA A 325 -5.95 16.25 14.38
CA ALA A 325 -5.19 17.28 13.67
C ALA A 325 -4.39 16.74 12.46
N PHE A 326 -4.46 15.44 12.17
CA PHE A 326 -3.70 14.84 11.08
C PHE A 326 -4.56 14.55 9.86
N LEU A 327 -5.67 13.81 10.03
CA LEU A 327 -6.51 13.39 8.92
C LEU A 327 -7.16 14.59 8.25
N GLN A 328 -7.20 14.49 6.92
CA GLN A 328 -7.76 15.48 6.03
C GLN A 328 -9.01 14.93 5.35
N PHE A 329 -9.18 13.63 5.18
CA PHE A 329 -10.33 13.12 4.43
C PHE A 329 -11.62 13.17 5.26
N GLU A 330 -11.49 12.96 6.57
CA GLU A 330 -12.53 13.06 7.60
C GLU A 330 -11.87 13.28 8.97
N ALA A 331 -12.67 13.48 10.02
CA ALA A 331 -12.15 13.80 11.34
C ALA A 331 -11.32 12.65 11.95
N GLY A 332 -10.17 13.00 12.52
CA GLY A 332 -9.34 12.11 13.31
C GLY A 332 -7.83 12.32 13.13
N PRO A 333 -7.00 11.37 13.60
CA PRO A 333 -7.40 10.21 14.39
C PRO A 333 -7.91 10.61 15.79
N SER A 334 -8.60 9.71 16.49
CA SER A 334 -9.16 10.01 17.82
C SER A 334 -8.10 10.06 18.94
N VAL A 335 -6.94 9.44 18.73
CA VAL A 335 -5.82 9.39 19.69
C VAL A 335 -4.50 9.84 19.06
N ASP A 336 -3.57 10.29 19.90
CA ASP A 336 -2.18 10.50 19.50
C ASP A 336 -1.57 9.14 19.18
N MET A 337 -0.79 9.06 18.10
CA MET A 337 0.02 7.88 17.79
C MET A 337 1.34 8.26 17.13
N THR A 338 2.22 7.30 16.94
CA THR A 338 3.48 7.45 16.22
C THR A 338 3.62 6.26 15.28
N LEU A 339 3.67 6.50 13.97
CA LEU A 339 4.07 5.46 13.03
C LEU A 339 5.53 5.13 13.33
N GLN A 340 5.86 3.85 13.47
CA GLN A 340 7.19 3.41 13.88
C GLN A 340 7.69 2.30 12.94
N TRP A 341 8.99 2.34 12.64
CA TRP A 341 9.62 1.36 11.75
C TRP A 341 11.00 1.00 12.29
N ALA A 342 11.27 -0.30 12.46
CA ALA A 342 12.60 -0.77 12.84
C ALA A 342 13.56 -0.72 11.65
N THR A 343 13.11 -1.19 10.49
CA THR A 343 13.89 -1.25 9.25
C THR A 343 13.30 -0.40 8.13
N TYR A 344 14.13 0.00 7.17
CA TYR A 344 13.66 0.69 5.96
C TYR A 344 12.64 -0.15 5.19
N ARG A 345 12.79 -1.48 5.24
CA ARG A 345 11.83 -2.42 4.65
C ARG A 345 10.47 -2.33 5.32
N ASP A 346 10.40 -2.22 6.64
CA ASP A 346 9.13 -2.13 7.35
C ASP A 346 8.36 -0.86 6.95
N ALA A 347 9.06 0.27 6.77
CA ALA A 347 8.46 1.49 6.24
C ALA A 347 7.92 1.28 4.82
N ALA A 348 8.68 0.61 3.95
CA ALA A 348 8.24 0.31 2.59
C ALA A 348 7.06 -0.66 2.51
N ASP A 349 7.03 -1.66 3.38
CA ASP A 349 5.94 -2.63 3.47
C ASP A 349 4.67 -1.98 4.02
N GLN A 350 4.79 -1.09 5.01
CA GLN A 350 3.67 -0.30 5.51
C GLN A 350 3.11 0.65 4.45
N CYS A 351 3.98 1.33 3.70
CA CYS A 351 3.57 2.16 2.55
C CYS A 351 2.75 1.36 1.55
N SER A 352 3.17 0.13 1.27
CA SER A 352 2.50 -0.75 0.34
C SER A 352 1.11 -1.19 0.83
N LEU A 353 0.98 -1.59 2.10
CA LEU A 353 -0.30 -1.93 2.72
C LEU A 353 -1.29 -0.76 2.72
N SER A 354 -0.79 0.47 2.91
CA SER A 354 -1.62 1.68 2.89
C SER A 354 -2.45 1.83 1.61
N ARG A 355 -1.96 1.31 0.47
CA ARG A 355 -2.65 1.44 -0.82
C ARG A 355 -3.86 0.51 -0.94
N ILE A 356 -3.83 -0.59 -0.19
CA ILE A 356 -4.94 -1.55 -0.09
C ILE A 356 -6.00 -0.97 0.84
N TRP A 357 -5.63 -0.51 2.04
CA TRP A 357 -6.57 0.18 2.95
C TRP A 357 -7.15 1.46 2.34
N GLY A 358 -6.34 2.22 1.60
CA GLY A 358 -6.78 3.41 0.88
C GLY A 358 -7.69 3.12 -0.31
N GLY A 359 -7.87 1.85 -0.70
CA GLY A 359 -8.86 1.49 -1.72
C GLY A 359 -8.37 1.52 -3.17
N ILE A 360 -7.09 1.81 -3.44
CA ILE A 360 -6.65 2.24 -4.78
C ILE A 360 -5.70 1.26 -5.48
N HIS A 361 -5.13 0.30 -4.76
CA HIS A 361 -4.39 -0.83 -5.31
C HIS A 361 -4.83 -2.13 -4.64
N PRO A 362 -5.18 -3.19 -5.40
CA PRO A 362 -5.35 -4.53 -4.87
C PRO A 362 -3.98 -5.22 -4.64
N PRO A 363 -3.94 -6.35 -3.90
CA PRO A 363 -2.73 -7.17 -3.72
C PRO A 363 -1.95 -7.49 -5.00
N VAL A 364 -2.67 -7.70 -6.11
CA VAL A 364 -2.06 -8.02 -7.41
C VAL A 364 -1.21 -6.88 -7.96
N ASP A 365 -1.47 -5.64 -7.57
CA ASP A 365 -0.62 -4.50 -7.93
C ASP A 365 0.57 -4.34 -6.98
N ASP A 366 0.42 -4.76 -5.72
CA ASP A 366 1.38 -4.52 -4.65
C ASP A 366 2.62 -5.43 -4.73
N ILE A 367 2.45 -6.73 -4.52
CA ILE A 367 3.57 -7.66 -4.37
C ILE A 367 4.53 -7.63 -5.58
N PRO A 368 4.06 -7.64 -6.84
CA PRO A 368 4.95 -7.51 -7.99
C PRO A 368 5.69 -6.17 -8.00
N GLY A 369 5.05 -5.10 -7.54
CA GLY A 369 5.69 -3.79 -7.35
C GLY A 369 6.82 -3.84 -6.31
N ARG A 370 6.60 -4.50 -5.16
CA ARG A 370 7.66 -4.70 -4.14
C ARG A 370 8.81 -5.52 -4.71
N LEU A 371 8.53 -6.64 -5.37
CA LEU A 371 9.54 -7.52 -5.97
C LEU A 371 10.38 -6.79 -7.03
N MET A 372 9.72 -6.00 -7.88
CA MET A 372 10.38 -5.13 -8.86
C MET A 372 11.29 -4.11 -8.16
N GLY A 373 10.81 -3.46 -7.09
CA GLY A 373 11.60 -2.50 -6.31
C GLY A 373 12.85 -3.12 -5.67
N ILE A 374 12.79 -4.39 -5.24
CA ILE A 374 13.97 -5.11 -4.70
C ILE A 374 15.09 -5.17 -5.75
N GLU A 375 14.75 -5.58 -6.97
CA GLU A 375 15.73 -5.72 -8.05
C GLU A 375 16.29 -4.35 -8.43
N ILE A 376 15.43 -3.35 -8.63
CA ILE A 376 15.84 -2.00 -9.01
C ILE A 376 16.74 -1.36 -7.96
N GLY A 377 16.38 -1.45 -6.67
CA GLY A 377 17.19 -0.88 -5.59
C GLY A 377 18.58 -1.50 -5.51
N ARG A 378 18.69 -2.81 -5.75
CA ARG A 378 19.98 -3.52 -5.78
C ARG A 378 20.81 -3.17 -6.99
N ASP A 379 20.19 -3.11 -8.16
CA ASP A 379 20.86 -2.77 -9.41
C ASP A 379 21.36 -1.31 -9.39
N ALA A 380 20.51 -0.38 -8.96
CA ALA A 380 20.88 1.03 -8.81
C ALA A 380 21.99 1.23 -7.77
N SER A 381 21.94 0.47 -6.67
CA SER A 381 23.03 0.43 -5.69
C SER A 381 24.33 -0.05 -6.35
N ALA A 382 24.30 -1.20 -7.03
CA ALA A 382 25.47 -1.77 -7.68
C ALA A 382 26.06 -0.82 -8.75
N ASP A 383 25.22 -0.12 -9.51
CA ASP A 383 25.64 0.84 -10.54
C ASP A 383 26.21 2.13 -9.94
N ALA A 384 25.69 2.60 -8.80
CA ALA A 384 26.25 3.73 -8.08
C ALA A 384 27.67 3.44 -7.54
N GLY A 385 27.96 2.18 -7.23
CA GLY A 385 29.20 1.79 -6.56
C GLY A 385 30.51 2.16 -7.29
N PRO A 386 30.66 1.91 -8.60
CA PRO A 386 31.80 2.34 -9.39
C PRO A 386 32.11 3.85 -9.33
N TYR A 387 31.10 4.71 -9.14
CA TYR A 387 31.30 6.15 -9.01
C TYR A 387 31.84 6.55 -7.63
N PHE A 388 31.73 5.66 -6.65
CA PHE A 388 32.10 5.88 -5.26
C PHE A 388 32.93 4.70 -4.72
N PRO A 389 34.25 4.66 -5.02
CA PRO A 389 35.12 3.56 -4.61
C PRO A 389 34.94 3.22 -3.12
N GLY A 390 34.52 1.98 -2.83
CA GLY A 390 34.18 1.50 -1.48
C GLY A 390 32.73 1.03 -1.28
N TRP A 391 31.86 1.11 -2.29
CA TRP A 391 30.53 0.48 -2.27
C TRP A 391 30.61 -1.00 -2.61
N GLY A 392 30.11 -1.86 -1.71
CA GLY A 392 30.13 -3.32 -1.87
C GLY A 392 31.53 -3.91 -1.69
N ALA A 393 31.73 -4.59 -0.57
CA ALA A 393 32.79 -5.58 -0.41
C ALA A 393 32.18 -6.98 -0.48
#